data_AF-A0A318LLB8-F1
#
_entry.id   AF-A0A318LLB8-F1
#
_cell.length_a   1.000
_cell.length_b   1.000
_cell.length_c   1.000
_cell.angle_alpha   90.00
_cell.angle_beta   90.00
_cell.angle_gamma   90.00
#
_symmetry.space_group_name_H-M   'P 1'
#
loop_
_entity.id
_entity.type
_entity.pdbx_description
1 polymer ?
#
loop_
_entity_poly.entity_id
_entity_poly.type
_entity_poly.pdbx_seq_one_letter_code
_entity_poly.pdbx_strand_id
1 'polypeptide(L)'
;MASARPNPVQWLWYAAGGRLPGRLREWVLHDVTGRTWFLRGAARSSVLVLPLASVWLLLPGPLGLRLSLCLMALLVGYFYSLAYLEESCEHKLVKHGYRYGSGRATRNAAKEAAEAEAHARYVQRYRS
;
A
#
# COMPACT_ATOMS: atom_id res chain seq x y z
N MET A 1 19.12 13.18 8.57
CA MET A 1 18.76 14.11 7.47
C MET A 1 17.25 14.32 7.51
N ALA A 2 16.78 15.56 7.47
CA ALA A 2 15.35 15.86 7.62
C ALA A 2 14.54 15.13 6.54
N SER A 3 13.70 14.19 6.95
CA SER A 3 12.83 13.43 6.05
C SER A 3 11.86 14.39 5.37
N ALA A 4 12.19 14.82 4.16
CA ALA A 4 11.33 15.68 3.36
C ALA A 4 9.95 15.01 3.25
N ARG A 5 8.91 15.70 3.71
CA ARG A 5 7.53 15.21 3.63
C ARG A 5 6.93 15.66 2.30
N PRO A 6 6.23 14.78 1.56
CA PRO A 6 5.56 15.19 0.34
C PRO A 6 4.39 16.12 0.67
N ASN A 7 4.18 17.11 -0.20
CA ASN A 7 2.97 17.94 -0.14
C ASN A 7 1.73 17.08 -0.44
N PRO A 8 0.52 17.45 0.04
CA PRO A 8 -0.70 16.67 -0.18
C PRO A 8 -1.04 16.49 -1.66
N VAL A 9 -0.73 17.46 -2.52
CA VAL A 9 -0.87 17.34 -3.98
C VAL A 9 0.12 16.33 -4.57
N GLN A 10 1.37 16.32 -4.09
CA GLN A 10 2.38 15.32 -4.50
C GLN A 10 1.98 13.94 -4.00
N TRP A 11 1.34 13.84 -2.84
CA TRP A 11 0.78 12.61 -2.31
C TRP A 11 -0.39 12.10 -3.17
N LEU A 12 -1.28 12.99 -3.61
CA LEU A 12 -2.35 12.65 -4.55
C LEU A 12 -1.83 12.25 -5.93
N TRP A 13 -0.84 12.96 -6.48
CA TRP A 13 -0.14 12.57 -7.71
C TRP A 13 0.54 11.22 -7.55
N TYR A 14 1.21 11.01 -6.42
CA TYR A 14 1.79 9.72 -6.06
C TYR A 14 0.72 8.64 -6.00
N ALA A 15 -0.46 8.92 -5.43
CA ALA A 15 -1.61 8.02 -5.36
C ALA A 15 -2.24 7.77 -6.75
N ALA A 16 -2.17 8.72 -7.68
CA ALA A 16 -2.69 8.56 -9.03
C ALA A 16 -1.78 7.72 -9.94
N GLY A 17 -0.49 7.56 -9.63
CA GLY A 17 0.47 6.83 -10.48
C GLY A 17 1.71 7.64 -10.83
N GLY A 18 1.71 8.91 -10.43
CA GLY A 18 2.76 9.86 -10.68
C GLY A 18 4.07 9.55 -9.97
N ARG A 19 5.17 9.84 -10.66
CA ARG A 19 6.53 9.73 -10.12
C ARG A 19 6.82 10.90 -9.18
N LEU A 20 7.37 10.61 -8.01
CA LEU A 20 7.79 11.63 -7.05
C LEU A 20 9.18 12.21 -7.39
N PRO A 21 9.48 13.46 -7.03
CA PRO A 21 10.83 14.02 -7.10
C PRO A 21 11.85 13.15 -6.34
N GLY A 22 13.06 13.00 -6.88
CA GLY A 22 14.11 12.12 -6.33
C GLY A 22 14.48 12.37 -4.87
N ARG A 23 14.33 13.61 -4.39
CA ARG A 23 14.52 14.02 -2.97
C ARG A 23 13.59 13.31 -1.97
N LEU A 24 12.50 12.70 -2.44
CA LEU A 24 11.54 11.96 -1.62
C LEU A 24 11.78 10.43 -1.67
N ARG A 25 12.88 9.96 -2.28
CA ARG A 25 13.18 8.52 -2.40
C ARG A 25 13.23 7.80 -1.06
N GLU A 26 13.87 8.40 -0.05
CA GLU A 26 13.95 7.80 1.29
C GLU A 26 12.58 7.69 1.95
N TRP A 27 11.72 8.68 1.77
CA TRP A 27 10.35 8.63 2.25
C TRP A 27 9.54 7.55 1.53
N VAL A 28 9.72 7.39 0.20
CA VAL A 28 9.09 6.31 -0.57
C VAL A 28 9.59 4.95 -0.11
N LEU A 29 10.88 4.81 0.19
CA LEU A 29 11.44 3.57 0.72
C LEU A 29 10.77 3.24 2.06
N HIS A 30 10.77 4.19 3.00
CA HIS A 30 10.15 4.03 4.32
C HIS A 30 8.63 3.80 4.24
N ASP A 31 7.98 4.34 3.21
CA ASP A 31 6.57 4.06 2.93
C ASP A 31 6.34 2.60 2.50
N VAL A 32 7.13 2.13 1.55
CA VAL A 32 6.98 0.80 0.95
C VAL A 32 7.41 -0.32 1.91
N THR A 33 8.33 -0.03 2.83
CA THR A 33 8.78 -0.97 3.87
C THR A 33 8.06 -0.79 5.21
N GLY A 34 7.23 0.25 5.37
CA GLY A 34 6.54 0.56 6.62
C GLY A 34 5.37 -0.36 6.92
N ARG A 35 4.99 -0.50 8.20
CA ARG A 35 3.89 -1.36 8.67
C ARG A 35 2.50 -0.98 8.09
N THR A 36 2.35 0.27 7.64
CA THR A 36 1.14 0.86 7.05
C THR A 36 1.12 0.83 5.51
N TRP A 37 2.04 0.12 4.85
CA TRP A 37 2.10 0.01 3.39
C TRP A 37 0.76 -0.46 2.78
N PHE A 38 0.09 -1.42 3.44
CA PHE A 38 -1.24 -1.93 3.09
C PHE A 38 -2.31 -0.83 3.15
N LEU A 39 -2.32 -0.03 4.23
CA LEU A 39 -3.27 1.06 4.44
C LEU A 39 -3.12 2.17 3.38
N ARG A 40 -1.92 2.36 2.84
CA ARG A 40 -1.68 3.33 1.77
C ARG A 40 -2.02 2.78 0.40
N GLY A 41 -1.89 1.47 0.20
CA GLY A 41 -2.50 0.76 -0.94
C GLY A 41 -4.01 0.88 -0.96
N ALA A 42 -4.62 0.61 0.19
CA ALA A 42 -6.05 0.77 0.44
C ALA A 42 -6.52 2.20 0.17
N ALA A 43 -5.85 3.22 0.72
CA ALA A 43 -6.20 4.62 0.48
C ALA A 43 -6.16 4.98 -1.02
N ARG A 44 -5.20 4.44 -1.76
CA ARG A 44 -5.10 4.62 -3.22
C ARG A 44 -6.28 4.00 -3.96
N SER A 45 -6.64 2.77 -3.62
CA SER A 45 -7.84 2.12 -4.16
C SER A 45 -9.09 2.90 -3.83
N SER A 46 -9.22 3.39 -2.59
CA SER A 46 -10.35 4.21 -2.19
C SER A 46 -10.46 5.46 -3.07
N VAL A 47 -9.36 6.16 -3.39
CA VAL A 47 -9.40 7.35 -4.25
C VAL A 47 -9.90 7.04 -5.66
N LEU A 48 -9.61 5.85 -6.21
CA LEU A 48 -10.09 5.43 -7.54
C LEU A 48 -11.51 4.86 -7.50
N VAL A 49 -11.84 4.08 -6.46
CA VAL A 49 -13.11 3.37 -6.38
C VAL A 49 -14.23 4.24 -5.79
N LEU A 50 -13.94 5.20 -4.91
CA LEU A 50 -14.95 6.15 -4.39
C LEU A 50 -15.70 6.91 -5.50
N PRO A 51 -15.02 7.58 -6.46
CA PRO A 51 -15.74 8.27 -7.52
C PRO A 51 -16.50 7.29 -8.39
N LEU A 52 -15.93 6.11 -8.70
CA LEU A 52 -16.64 5.09 -9.47
C LEU A 52 -17.92 4.65 -8.73
N ALA A 53 -17.82 4.24 -7.47
CA ALA A 53 -18.93 3.86 -6.61
C ALA A 53 -19.98 4.97 -6.47
N SER A 54 -19.55 6.23 -6.41
CA SER A 54 -20.47 7.37 -6.36
C SER A 54 -21.32 7.51 -7.63
N VAL A 55 -20.77 7.19 -8.82
CA VAL A 55 -21.54 7.15 -10.08
C VAL A 55 -22.65 6.11 -10.03
N TRP A 56 -22.39 4.92 -9.46
CA TRP A 56 -23.42 3.88 -9.27
C TRP A 56 -24.51 4.30 -8.28
N LEU A 57 -24.21 5.22 -7.36
CA LEU A 57 -25.18 5.78 -6.43
C LEU A 57 -26.12 6.78 -7.11
N LEU A 58 -25.66 7.47 -8.17
CA LEU A 58 -26.46 8.40 -8.98
C LEU A 58 -27.45 7.69 -9.92
N LEU A 59 -27.27 6.40 -10.23
CA LEU A 59 -28.21 5.67 -11.10
C LEU A 59 -29.60 5.55 -10.44
N PRO A 60 -30.72 5.83 -11.13
CA PRO A 60 -32.05 5.53 -10.63
C PRO A 60 -32.23 4.01 -10.46
N GLY A 61 -32.67 3.55 -9.28
CA GLY A 61 -32.69 2.12 -8.92
C GLY A 61 -32.82 1.86 -7.41
N PRO A 62 -33.19 0.65 -6.98
CA PRO A 62 -33.35 0.30 -5.57
C PRO A 62 -32.01 0.32 -4.81
N LEU A 63 -32.00 0.91 -3.61
CA LEU A 63 -30.80 1.14 -2.81
C LEU A 63 -30.00 -0.14 -2.50
N GLY A 64 -30.69 -1.26 -2.25
CA GLY A 64 -30.01 -2.54 -1.97
C GLY A 64 -29.17 -3.03 -3.14
N LEU A 65 -29.62 -2.81 -4.38
CA LEU A 65 -28.92 -3.25 -5.59
C LEU A 65 -27.70 -2.35 -5.86
N ARG A 66 -27.83 -1.04 -5.61
CA ARG A 66 -26.71 -0.07 -5.68
C ARG A 66 -25.63 -0.41 -4.66
N LEU A 67 -26.01 -0.71 -3.42
CA LEU A 67 -25.07 -1.05 -2.35
C LEU A 67 -24.30 -2.33 -2.67
N SER A 68 -24.98 -3.37 -3.18
CA SER A 68 -24.32 -4.62 -3.58
C SER A 68 -23.34 -4.42 -4.74
N LEU A 69 -23.67 -3.58 -5.73
CA LEU A 69 -22.77 -3.24 -6.84
C LEU A 69 -21.55 -2.45 -6.37
N CYS A 70 -21.75 -1.44 -5.51
CA CYS A 70 -20.66 -0.71 -4.87
C CYS A 70 -19.77 -1.62 -4.04
N LEU A 71 -20.38 -2.51 -3.24
CA LEU A 71 -19.65 -3.46 -2.41
C LEU A 71 -18.81 -4.41 -3.26
N MET A 72 -19.37 -4.95 -4.34
CA MET A 72 -18.65 -5.81 -5.28
C MET A 72 -17.48 -5.07 -5.95
N ALA A 73 -17.72 -3.84 -6.43
CA ALA A 73 -16.69 -3.02 -7.06
C ALA A 73 -15.56 -2.66 -6.08
N LEU A 74 -15.90 -2.33 -4.83
CA LEU A 74 -14.94 -2.11 -3.75
C LEU A 74 -14.14 -3.38 -3.47
N LEU A 75 -14.81 -4.52 -3.33
CA LEU A 75 -14.17 -5.79 -3.01
C LEU A 75 -13.17 -6.19 -4.09
N VAL A 76 -13.58 -6.16 -5.36
CA VAL A 76 -12.71 -6.51 -6.50
C VAL A 76 -11.58 -5.49 -6.66
N GLY A 77 -11.88 -4.19 -6.56
CA GLY A 77 -10.86 -3.13 -6.67
C GLY A 77 -9.83 -3.19 -5.54
N TYR A 78 -10.24 -3.52 -4.33
CA TYR A 78 -9.34 -3.78 -3.21
C TYR A 78 -8.54 -5.06 -3.45
N PHE A 79 -9.18 -6.16 -3.80
CA PHE A 79 -8.52 -7.44 -4.02
C PHE A 79 -7.43 -7.33 -5.09
N TYR A 80 -7.74 -6.72 -6.23
CA TYR A 80 -6.77 -6.54 -7.31
C TYR A 80 -5.65 -5.59 -6.94
N SER A 81 -5.97 -4.51 -6.23
CA SER A 81 -4.95 -3.60 -5.71
C SER A 81 -3.99 -4.33 -4.78
N LEU A 82 -4.51 -5.11 -3.83
CA LEU A 82 -3.69 -5.89 -2.90
C LEU A 82 -2.83 -6.93 -3.62
N ALA A 83 -3.37 -7.62 -4.62
CA ALA A 83 -2.63 -8.57 -5.44
C ALA A 83 -1.47 -7.90 -6.20
N TYR A 84 -1.69 -6.71 -6.76
CA TYR A 84 -0.68 -6.00 -7.57
C TYR A 84 0.15 -4.98 -6.77
N LEU A 85 -0.12 -4.82 -5.48
CA LEU A 85 0.50 -3.79 -4.66
C LEU A 85 2.01 -4.03 -4.55
N GLU A 86 2.39 -5.31 -4.45
CA GLU A 86 3.77 -5.73 -4.31
C GLU A 86 4.57 -5.42 -5.58
N GLU A 87 4.08 -5.86 -6.74
CA GLU A 87 4.69 -5.58 -8.05
C GLU A 87 4.69 -4.09 -8.41
N SER A 88 3.64 -3.36 -8.05
CA SER A 88 3.55 -1.91 -8.29
C SER A 88 4.55 -1.12 -7.46
N CYS A 89 4.80 -1.56 -6.22
CA CYS A 89 5.83 -0.99 -5.37
C CYS A 89 7.23 -1.32 -5.89
N GLU A 90 7.45 -2.56 -6.34
CA GLU A 90 8.69 -3.02 -6.94
C GLU A 90 9.05 -2.22 -8.19
N HIS A 91 8.10 -2.05 -9.12
CA HIS A 91 8.26 -1.22 -10.32
C HIS A 91 8.57 0.24 -10.00
N LYS A 92 8.00 0.78 -8.92
CA LYS A 92 8.31 2.15 -8.46
C LYS A 92 9.72 2.23 -7.90
N LEU A 93 10.15 1.26 -7.10
CA LEU A 93 11.53 1.18 -6.59
C LEU A 93 12.54 1.13 -7.74
N VAL A 94 12.26 0.31 -8.77
CA VAL A 94 13.08 0.27 -9.99
C VAL A 94 13.09 1.60 -10.73
N LYS A 95 11.92 2.24 -10.93
CA LYS A 95 11.85 3.59 -11.51
C LYS A 95 12.65 4.63 -10.73
N HIS A 96 12.83 4.43 -9.43
CA HIS A 96 13.61 5.30 -8.56
C HIS A 96 15.09 4.90 -8.45
N GLY A 97 15.56 3.87 -9.17
CA GLY A 97 16.97 3.48 -9.20
C GLY A 97 17.37 2.50 -8.10
N TYR A 98 16.42 1.77 -7.52
CA TYR A 98 16.68 0.59 -6.70
C TYR A 98 16.64 -0.67 -7.56
N ARG A 99 17.36 -1.74 -7.18
CA ARG A 99 17.29 -3.02 -7.89
C ARG A 99 15.91 -3.66 -7.70
N TYR A 100 15.39 -4.31 -8.74
CA TYR A 100 14.23 -5.20 -8.63
C TYR A 100 14.51 -6.26 -7.54
N GLY A 101 13.56 -6.60 -6.69
CA GLY A 101 13.77 -7.46 -5.53
C GLY A 101 14.05 -6.72 -4.22
N SER A 102 14.45 -5.45 -4.24
CA SER A 102 14.92 -4.75 -3.02
C SER A 102 13.81 -4.58 -1.99
N GLY A 103 12.57 -4.25 -2.43
CA GLY A 103 11.43 -4.08 -1.53
C GLY A 103 11.03 -5.39 -0.86
N ARG A 104 10.97 -6.48 -1.63
CA ARG A 104 10.70 -7.83 -1.12
C ARG A 104 11.78 -8.31 -0.15
N ALA A 105 13.05 -8.09 -0.48
CA ALA A 105 14.18 -8.47 0.36
C ALA A 105 14.17 -7.75 1.71
N THR A 106 13.91 -6.44 1.74
CA THR A 106 13.83 -5.68 3.00
C THR A 106 12.64 -6.13 3.87
N ARG A 107 11.49 -6.48 3.27
CA ARG A 107 10.35 -7.02 4.02
C ARG A 107 10.62 -8.40 4.59
N ASN A 108 11.25 -9.30 3.83
CA ASN A 108 11.62 -10.62 4.33
C ASN A 108 12.60 -10.50 5.51
N ALA A 109 13.64 -9.66 5.38
CA ALA A 109 14.59 -9.42 6.47
C ALA A 109 13.90 -8.87 7.74
N ALA A 110 12.94 -7.96 7.59
CA ALA A 110 12.18 -7.43 8.73
C ALA A 110 11.27 -8.49 9.38
N LYS A 111 10.69 -9.39 8.58
CA LYS A 111 9.85 -10.49 9.08
C LYS A 111 10.69 -11.54 9.82
N GLU A 112 11.84 -11.90 9.26
CA GLU A 112 12.81 -12.81 9.88
C GLU A 112 13.32 -12.27 11.22
N ALA A 113 13.62 -10.97 11.31
CA ALA A 113 14.02 -10.33 12.57
C ALA A 113 12.91 -10.40 13.63
N ALA A 114 11.65 -10.13 13.24
CA ALA A 114 10.50 -10.22 14.15
C ALA A 114 10.23 -11.67 14.62
N GLU A 115 10.38 -12.64 13.72
CA GLU A 115 10.27 -14.07 14.05
C GLU A 115 11.40 -14.53 14.98
N ALA A 116 12.64 -14.06 14.77
CA ALA A 116 13.77 -14.33 15.65
C ALA A 116 13.55 -13.75 17.06
N GLU A 117 13.05 -12.53 17.17
CA GLU A 117 12.67 -11.94 18.47
C GLU A 117 11.53 -12.72 19.15
N ALA A 118 10.53 -13.17 18.38
CA ALA A 118 9.44 -14.00 18.90
C ALA A 118 9.95 -15.36 19.40
N HIS A 119 10.87 -15.98 18.66
CA HIS A 119 11.50 -17.24 19.03
C HIS A 119 12.37 -17.07 20.29
N ALA A 120 13.16 -16.00 20.40
CA ALA A 120 13.94 -15.70 21.60
C ALA A 120 13.05 -15.52 22.84
N ARG A 121 11.92 -14.81 22.69
CA ARG A 121 10.90 -14.66 23.75
C ARG A 121 10.27 -16.01 24.14
N TYR A 122 9.98 -16.87 23.17
CA TYR A 122 9.45 -18.21 23.43
C TYR A 122 10.46 -19.07 24.21
N VAL A 123 11.72 -19.11 23.77
CA VAL A 123 12.79 -19.85 24.45
C VAL A 123 13.00 -19.33 25.88
N GLN A 124 12.98 -18.01 26.10
CA GLN A 124 13.09 -17.45 27.46
C GLN A 124 11.90 -17.82 28.36
N ARG A 125 10.68 -17.95 27.80
CA ARG A 125 9.46 -18.19 28.58
C ARG A 125 9.19 -19.67 28.88
N TYR A 126 9.67 -20.58 28.05
CA TYR A 126 9.39 -22.02 28.17
C TYR A 126 10.62 -22.88 28.49
N ARG A 127 11.83 -22.32 28.51
CA ARG A 127 13.07 -23.02 28.85
C ARG A 127 13.62 -22.62 30.23
N SER A 128 12.75 -22.16 31.13
CA SER A 128 13.03 -21.95 32.56
C SER A 128 12.64 -23.17 33.39
#